data_AF-A0AAU1ZLZ5-F1
#
_entry.id   AF-A0AAU1ZLZ5-F1
#
_cell.length_a   1.000
_cell.length_b   1.000
_cell.length_c   1.000
_cell.angle_alpha   90.00
_cell.angle_beta   90.00
_cell.angle_gamma   90.00
#
_symmetry.space_group_name_H-M   'P 1'
#
loop_
_entity.id
_entity.type
_entity.pdbx_description
1 polymer ?
#
loop_
_entity_poly.entity_id
_entity_poly.type
_entity_poly.pdbx_seq_one_letter_code
_entity_poly.pdbx_strand_id
1 'polypeptide(L)'
;MAQADAETQARYIEMLDIRAKVAGEPTMRKAGRKCSVGQWFADRQRLVPELTDEAWERVAPLMTGHWGVDPRRMLDGIFHKARTGASWPEVFARFESRSVKTYWDRWRTNGRWEAVMATLSIEGDAVHAEPVRVPPLEIEGAIRPALLVGSDRDILESCA
;
A
#
# COMPACT_ATOMS: atom_id res chain seq x y z
N MET A 1 12.82 -15.28 3.73
CA MET A 1 14.06 -14.59 3.30
C MET A 1 14.19 -13.35 4.18
N ALA A 2 15.23 -13.26 5.01
CA ALA A 2 15.42 -12.11 5.89
C ALA A 2 15.99 -10.93 5.07
N GLN A 3 15.40 -9.75 5.23
CA GLN A 3 15.90 -8.52 4.62
C GLN A 3 17.00 -7.94 5.51
N ALA A 4 18.10 -7.45 4.92
CA ALA A 4 19.13 -6.75 5.68
C ALA A 4 18.54 -5.49 6.35
N ASP A 5 19.02 -5.16 7.54
CA ASP A 5 18.66 -3.90 8.21
C ASP A 5 19.15 -2.68 7.41
N ALA A 6 18.62 -1.50 7.71
CA ALA A 6 18.87 -0.28 6.93
C ALA A 6 20.35 0.14 6.90
N GLU A 7 21.12 -0.15 7.96
CA GLU A 7 22.53 0.23 8.08
C GLU A 7 23.42 -0.73 7.27
N THR A 8 23.16 -2.03 7.39
CA THR A 8 23.77 -3.07 6.57
C THR A 8 23.46 -2.85 5.08
N GLN A 9 22.21 -2.53 4.76
CA GLN A 9 21.79 -2.22 3.39
C GLN A 9 22.50 -0.97 2.86
N ALA A 10 22.64 0.09 3.66
CA ALA A 10 23.37 1.29 3.28
C ALA A 10 24.86 1.01 3.02
N ARG A 11 25.51 0.20 3.86
CA ARG A 11 26.91 -0.21 3.67
C ARG A 11 27.10 -0.97 2.35
N TYR A 12 26.19 -1.88 2.03
CA TYR A 12 26.22 -2.61 0.76
C TYR A 12 25.94 -1.70 -0.44
N ILE A 13 25.06 -0.71 -0.30
CA ILE A 13 24.82 0.28 -1.36
C ILE A 13 26.03 1.18 -1.59
N GLU A 14 26.74 1.62 -0.55
CA GLU A 14 27.97 2.42 -0.71
C GLU A 14 29.08 1.61 -1.41
N MET A 15 29.14 0.33 -1.07
CA MET A 15 30.10 -0.63 -1.60
C MET A 15 29.88 -0.93 -3.10
N LEU A 16 28.63 -0.88 -3.55
CA LEU A 16 28.23 -1.01 -4.94
C LEU A 16 28.21 0.40 -5.56
N ASP A 17 29.14 0.76 -6.44
CA ASP A 17 29.10 2.06 -7.14
C ASP A 17 27.96 2.06 -8.16
N ILE A 18 26.73 2.20 -7.67
CA ILE A 18 25.49 2.19 -8.44
C ILE A 18 25.18 3.61 -8.87
N ARG A 19 25.26 3.85 -10.17
CA ARG A 19 24.85 5.09 -10.83
C ARG A 19 23.59 4.81 -11.63
N ALA A 20 22.50 5.51 -11.31
CA ALA A 20 21.27 5.47 -12.09
C ALA A 20 21.15 6.76 -12.93
N LYS A 21 20.99 6.61 -14.24
CA LYS A 21 20.66 7.69 -15.18
C LYS A 21 19.22 7.50 -15.64
N VAL A 22 18.46 8.59 -15.74
CA VAL A 22 17.12 8.55 -16.34
C VAL A 22 17.30 8.50 -17.86
N ALA A 23 16.98 7.36 -18.47
CA ALA A 23 17.30 7.02 -19.86
C ALA A 23 16.32 7.58 -20.90
N GLY A 24 15.27 8.29 -20.46
CA GLY A 24 14.34 8.94 -21.37
C GLY A 24 13.16 9.60 -20.68
N GLU A 25 12.38 10.33 -21.47
CA GLU A 25 11.12 10.90 -21.03
C GLU A 25 10.14 9.78 -20.69
N PRO A 26 9.48 9.81 -19.52
CA PRO A 26 8.48 8.82 -19.18
C PRO A 26 7.43 8.79 -20.29
N THR A 27 7.16 7.63 -20.87
CA THR A 27 6.02 7.50 -21.80
C THR A 27 4.75 7.73 -20.99
N MET A 28 4.28 8.97 -20.99
CA MET A 28 3.13 9.38 -20.20
C MET A 28 1.85 8.81 -20.81
N ARG A 29 1.50 7.57 -20.48
CA ARG A 29 0.07 7.31 -20.26
C ARG A 29 -0.27 8.03 -18.97
N LYS A 30 -1.15 9.04 -19.03
CA LYS A 30 -1.64 9.77 -17.86
C LYS A 30 -1.87 8.76 -16.75
N ALA A 31 -1.18 8.92 -15.61
CA ALA A 31 -1.57 8.22 -14.39
C ALA A 31 -3.08 8.44 -14.27
N GLY A 32 -3.84 7.34 -14.11
CA GLY A 32 -5.29 7.45 -14.00
C GLY A 32 -5.64 8.45 -12.91
N ARG A 33 -6.87 8.98 -12.94
CA ARG A 33 -7.35 9.77 -11.79
C ARG A 33 -7.19 8.92 -10.54
N LYS A 34 -6.41 9.43 -9.56
CA LYS A 34 -6.22 8.78 -8.26
C LYS A 34 -7.59 8.39 -7.69
N CYS A 35 -7.70 7.16 -7.19
CA CYS A 35 -8.95 6.71 -6.59
C CYS A 35 -9.31 7.60 -5.40
N SER A 36 -10.52 8.17 -5.38
CA SER A 36 -10.94 9.11 -4.34
C SER A 36 -10.91 8.51 -2.92
N VAL A 37 -11.13 7.20 -2.79
CA VAL A 37 -11.05 6.47 -1.51
C VAL A 37 -9.59 6.42 -1.03
N GLY A 38 -8.69 5.86 -1.84
CA GLY A 38 -7.27 5.74 -1.49
C GLY A 38 -6.61 7.09 -1.26
N GLN A 39 -6.94 8.09 -2.10
CA GLN A 39 -6.43 9.44 -1.93
C GLN A 39 -6.87 10.07 -0.60
N TRP A 40 -8.08 9.81 -0.12
CA TRP A 40 -8.54 10.36 1.17
C TRP A 40 -7.66 9.91 2.34
N PHE A 41 -7.26 8.63 2.36
CA PHE A 41 -6.37 8.07 3.38
C PHE A 41 -4.93 8.58 3.22
N ALA A 42 -4.43 8.61 1.98
CA ALA A 42 -3.09 9.10 1.67
C ALA A 42 -2.91 10.58 2.07
N ASP A 43 -3.86 11.45 1.72
CA ASP A 43 -3.85 12.88 2.06
C ASP A 43 -3.84 13.13 3.59
N ARG A 44 -4.35 12.17 4.37
CA ARG A 44 -4.41 12.22 5.83
C ARG A 44 -3.30 11.43 6.52
N GLN A 45 -2.39 10.82 5.75
CA GLN A 45 -1.35 9.92 6.24
C GLN A 45 -1.89 8.86 7.21
N ARG A 46 -3.09 8.35 6.92
CA ARG A 46 -3.80 7.41 7.78
C ARG A 46 -3.79 6.01 7.16
N LEU A 47 -3.55 5.00 7.99
CA LEU A 47 -3.73 3.60 7.62
C LEU A 47 -5.22 3.27 7.44
N VAL A 48 -5.50 2.21 6.68
CA VAL A 48 -6.86 1.71 6.50
C VAL A 48 -7.19 0.77 7.65
N PRO A 49 -8.16 1.10 8.52
CA PRO A 49 -8.48 0.26 9.67
C PRO A 49 -9.01 -1.11 9.23
N GLU A 50 -8.75 -2.12 10.06
CA GLU A 50 -9.41 -3.41 9.93
C GLU A 50 -10.78 -3.38 10.60
N LEU A 51 -11.80 -3.94 9.94
CA LEU A 51 -13.16 -3.98 10.45
C LEU A 51 -13.44 -5.29 11.21
N THR A 52 -12.79 -5.46 12.36
CA THR A 52 -13.10 -6.55 13.30
C THR A 52 -14.50 -6.41 13.88
N ASP A 53 -15.02 -7.45 14.53
CA ASP A 53 -16.32 -7.40 15.18
C ASP A 53 -16.36 -6.30 16.27
N GLU A 54 -15.29 -6.16 17.06
CA GLU A 54 -15.17 -5.15 18.11
C GLU A 54 -15.03 -3.74 17.54
N ALA A 55 -14.35 -3.59 16.40
CA ALA A 55 -14.30 -2.33 15.67
C ALA A 55 -15.69 -1.95 15.13
N TRP A 56 -16.44 -2.94 14.64
CA TRP A 56 -17.81 -2.74 14.17
C TRP A 56 -18.75 -2.35 15.30
N GLU A 57 -18.71 -3.01 16.46
CA GLU A 57 -19.57 -2.68 17.61
C GLU A 57 -19.44 -1.21 18.05
N ARG A 58 -18.23 -0.64 17.98
CA ARG A 58 -18.00 0.78 18.28
C ARG A 58 -18.64 1.72 17.25
N VAL A 59 -18.68 1.32 15.98
CA VAL A 59 -19.15 2.14 14.86
C VAL A 59 -20.63 1.93 14.55
N ALA A 60 -21.19 0.76 14.85
CA ALA A 60 -22.56 0.39 14.56
C ALA A 60 -23.60 1.42 15.05
N PRO A 61 -23.45 2.06 16.23
CA PRO A 61 -24.36 3.14 16.67
C PRO A 61 -24.40 4.36 15.75
N LEU A 62 -23.30 4.67 15.05
CA LEU A 62 -23.23 5.76 14.06
C LEU A 62 -23.88 5.36 12.72
N MET A 63 -23.99 4.06 12.47
CA MET A 63 -24.62 3.46 11.29
C MET A 63 -26.12 3.24 11.47
N THR A 64 -26.75 3.97 12.40
CA THR A 64 -28.21 3.92 12.61
C THR A 64 -28.97 4.53 11.42
N GLY A 65 -29.94 3.78 10.90
CA GLY A 65 -30.76 4.18 9.76
C GLY A 65 -31.30 2.98 8.97
N HIS A 66 -32.36 3.21 8.20
CA HIS A 66 -32.90 2.20 7.30
C HIS A 66 -32.10 2.19 5.99
N TRP A 67 -31.11 1.31 5.94
CA TRP A 67 -30.32 1.05 4.75
C TRP A 67 -30.91 -0.19 4.07
N GLY A 68 -31.19 -0.12 2.77
CA GLY A 68 -31.62 -1.31 1.99
C GLY A 68 -30.50 -2.34 1.78
N VAL A 69 -29.34 -2.14 2.42
CA VAL A 69 -28.14 -2.96 2.34
C VAL A 69 -27.45 -2.95 3.71
N ASP A 70 -26.68 -3.99 4.01
CA ASP A 70 -25.89 -4.05 5.24
C ASP A 70 -24.79 -2.96 5.24
N PRO A 71 -24.82 -1.98 6.17
CA PRO A 71 -23.80 -0.93 6.24
C PRO A 71 -22.42 -1.48 6.60
N ARG A 72 -22.33 -2.60 7.33
CA ARG A 72 -21.03 -3.24 7.64
C ARG A 72 -20.35 -3.69 6.37
N ARG A 73 -21.11 -4.39 5.50
CA ARG A 73 -20.64 -4.85 4.19
C ARG A 73 -20.22 -3.68 3.29
N MET A 74 -20.91 -2.55 3.35
CA MET A 74 -20.51 -1.37 2.57
C MET A 74 -19.21 -0.76 3.09
N LEU A 75 -19.05 -0.68 4.41
CA LEU A 75 -17.83 -0.16 5.02
C LEU A 75 -16.61 -1.03 4.70
N ASP A 76 -16.75 -2.35 4.84
CA ASP A 76 -15.70 -3.31 4.49
C ASP A 76 -15.33 -3.23 3.00
N GLY A 77 -16.32 -3.05 2.12
CA GLY A 77 -16.09 -2.82 0.69
C GLY A 77 -15.24 -1.57 0.40
N ILE A 78 -15.45 -0.49 1.14
CA ILE A 78 -14.67 0.74 1.02
C ILE A 78 -13.24 0.53 1.54
N PHE A 79 -13.06 -0.15 2.67
CA PHE A 79 -11.74 -0.47 3.20
C PHE A 79 -10.97 -1.40 2.28
N HIS A 80 -11.62 -2.43 1.74
CA HIS A 80 -11.02 -3.31 0.75
C HIS A 80 -10.52 -2.52 -0.47
N LYS A 81 -11.35 -1.63 -1.02
CA LYS A 81 -10.97 -0.74 -2.14
C LYS A 81 -9.73 0.10 -1.82
N ALA A 82 -9.61 0.59 -0.58
CA ALA A 82 -8.48 1.40 -0.13
C ALA A 82 -7.19 0.59 0.04
N ARG A 83 -7.29 -0.63 0.60
CA ARG A 83 -6.15 -1.53 0.84
C ARG A 83 -5.59 -2.17 -0.42
N THR A 84 -6.47 -2.57 -1.34
CA THR A 84 -6.05 -3.33 -2.54
C THR A 84 -5.91 -2.49 -3.79
N GLY A 85 -6.55 -1.32 -3.84
CA GLY A 85 -6.61 -0.54 -5.07
C GLY A 85 -7.53 -1.13 -6.15
N ALA A 86 -8.23 -2.25 -5.88
CA ALA A 86 -9.09 -2.99 -6.81
C ALA A 86 -10.05 -2.10 -7.62
N SER A 87 -10.40 -2.50 -8.85
CA SER A 87 -11.35 -1.71 -9.65
C SER A 87 -12.75 -1.71 -9.03
N TRP A 88 -13.57 -0.67 -9.26
CA TRP A 88 -14.96 -0.67 -8.75
C TRP A 88 -15.77 -1.90 -9.22
N PRO A 89 -15.71 -2.34 -10.49
CA PRO A 89 -16.35 -3.58 -10.91
C PRO A 89 -15.95 -4.82 -10.09
N GLU A 90 -14.67 -4.94 -9.73
CA GLU A 90 -14.17 -6.03 -8.90
C GLU A 90 -14.70 -5.94 -7.46
N VAL A 91 -14.70 -4.75 -6.87
CA VAL A 91 -15.29 -4.51 -5.55
C VAL A 91 -16.79 -4.83 -5.56
N PHE A 92 -17.51 -4.44 -6.60
CA PHE A 92 -18.94 -4.73 -6.72
C PHE A 92 -19.22 -6.23 -6.84
N ALA A 93 -18.36 -6.96 -7.55
CA ALA A 93 -18.46 -8.41 -7.64
C ALA A 93 -18.22 -9.07 -6.27
N ARG A 94 -17.16 -8.65 -5.55
CA ARG A 94 -16.81 -9.21 -4.23
C ARG A 94 -17.84 -8.91 -3.16
N PHE A 95 -18.39 -7.71 -3.13
CA PHE A 95 -19.35 -7.26 -2.14
C PHE A 95 -20.80 -7.33 -2.63
N GLU A 96 -21.03 -7.95 -3.79
CA GLU A 96 -22.33 -8.17 -4.45
C GLU A 96 -23.24 -6.93 -4.46
N SER A 97 -22.64 -5.74 -4.55
CA SER A 97 -23.36 -4.48 -4.40
C SER A 97 -22.64 -3.35 -5.13
N ARG A 98 -23.35 -2.74 -6.08
CA ARG A 98 -22.90 -1.51 -6.75
C ARG A 98 -23.00 -0.29 -5.84
N SER A 99 -23.71 -0.41 -4.72
CA SER A 99 -23.99 0.70 -3.81
C SER A 99 -22.76 1.11 -2.99
N VAL A 100 -21.72 0.29 -2.89
CA VAL A 100 -20.50 0.61 -2.11
C VAL A 100 -19.94 1.98 -2.47
N LYS A 101 -19.87 2.30 -3.78
CA LYS A 101 -19.41 3.62 -4.24
C LYS A 101 -20.37 4.75 -3.82
N THR A 102 -21.67 4.54 -3.96
CA THR A 102 -22.69 5.52 -3.60
C THR A 102 -22.67 5.81 -2.09
N TYR A 103 -22.49 4.77 -1.27
CA TYR A 103 -22.37 4.91 0.18
C TYR A 103 -21.08 5.64 0.56
N TRP A 104 -19.96 5.37 -0.12
CA TRP A 104 -18.74 6.16 0.03
C TRP A 104 -18.99 7.66 -0.21
N ASP A 105 -19.54 8.02 -1.38
CA ASP A 105 -19.77 9.41 -1.75
C ASP A 105 -20.75 10.08 -0.75
N ARG A 106 -21.80 9.37 -0.35
CA ARG A 106 -22.81 9.86 0.60
C ARG A 106 -22.24 10.06 2.00
N TRP A 107 -21.53 9.08 2.54
CA TRP A 107 -20.98 9.12 3.89
C TRP A 107 -19.87 10.15 4.03
N ARG A 108 -19.06 10.33 2.98
CA ARG A 108 -18.07 11.40 2.94
C ARG A 108 -18.72 12.78 2.89
N THR A 109 -19.77 12.95 2.08
CA THR A 109 -20.40 14.27 1.91
C THR A 109 -21.17 14.71 3.16
N ASN A 110 -21.77 13.76 3.88
CA ASN A 110 -22.59 14.07 5.06
C ASN A 110 -21.81 14.01 6.39
N GLY A 111 -20.48 13.88 6.36
CA GLY A 111 -19.63 13.85 7.54
C GLY A 111 -19.69 12.54 8.36
N ARG A 112 -20.51 11.56 7.95
CA ARG A 112 -20.59 10.28 8.64
C ARG A 112 -19.30 9.50 8.52
N TRP A 113 -18.62 9.58 7.39
CA TRP A 113 -17.33 8.94 7.18
C TRP A 113 -16.29 9.43 8.19
N GLU A 114 -16.21 10.74 8.39
CA GLU A 114 -15.32 11.36 9.35
C GLU A 114 -15.61 10.90 10.78
N ALA A 115 -16.88 10.79 11.17
CA ALA A 115 -17.28 10.27 12.49
C ALA A 115 -16.89 8.78 12.67
N VAL A 116 -17.07 7.95 11.64
CA VAL A 116 -16.63 6.55 11.63
C VAL A 116 -15.12 6.48 11.83
N MET A 117 -14.35 7.23 11.04
CA MET A 117 -12.88 7.23 11.11
C MET A 117 -12.35 7.75 12.45
N ALA A 118 -13.05 8.70 13.08
CA ALA A 118 -12.70 9.19 14.41
C ALA A 118 -12.88 8.13 15.52
N THR A 119 -13.80 7.17 15.30
CA THR A 119 -14.12 6.11 16.27
C THR A 119 -13.19 4.90 16.13
N LEU A 120 -12.73 4.63 14.91
CA LEU A 120 -11.85 3.51 14.60
C LEU A 120 -10.39 3.80 14.94
N SER A 121 -9.64 2.73 15.25
CA SER A 121 -8.19 2.80 15.50
C SER A 121 -7.45 3.41 14.31
N ILE A 122 -6.28 4.00 14.60
CA ILE A 122 -5.34 4.51 13.60
C ILE A 122 -4.48 3.36 13.05
N GLU A 123 -4.43 2.23 13.75
CA GLU A 123 -3.79 1.00 13.30
C GLU A 123 -4.56 0.33 12.17
N GLY A 124 -3.85 -0.36 11.30
CA GLY A 124 -4.42 -1.10 10.17
C GLY A 124 -3.39 -1.30 9.06
N ASP A 125 -3.89 -1.53 7.85
CA ASP A 125 -3.04 -1.77 6.68
C ASP A 125 -2.64 -0.48 5.98
N ALA A 126 -1.50 -0.53 5.29
CA ALA A 126 -1.12 0.54 4.38
C ALA A 126 -2.17 0.70 3.28
N VAL A 127 -2.43 1.96 2.90
CA VAL A 127 -3.20 2.28 1.70
C VAL A 127 -2.50 1.67 0.50
N HIS A 128 -3.25 1.15 -0.47
CA HIS A 128 -2.67 0.75 -1.74
C HIS A 128 -1.96 1.95 -2.37
N ALA A 129 -0.62 1.90 -2.37
CA ALA A 129 0.18 2.83 -3.14
C ALA A 129 0.03 2.47 -4.61
N GLU A 130 -0.43 3.41 -5.43
CA GLU A 130 -0.28 3.23 -6.87
C GLU A 130 1.21 2.98 -7.15
N PRO A 131 1.55 1.95 -7.94
CA PRO A 131 2.94 1.65 -8.23
C PRO A 131 3.57 2.90 -8.83
N VAL A 132 4.58 3.44 -8.14
CA VAL A 132 5.36 4.57 -8.63
C VAL A 132 5.97 4.12 -9.94
N ARG A 133 5.49 4.70 -11.06
CA ARG A 133 6.09 4.44 -12.36
C ARG A 133 7.44 5.13 -12.41
N VAL A 134 8.49 4.35 -12.17
CA VAL A 134 9.86 4.77 -12.45
C VAL A 134 9.99 5.02 -13.96
N PRO A 135 10.62 6.12 -14.39
CA PRO A 135 10.95 6.30 -15.79
C PRO A 135 11.89 5.17 -16.25
N PRO A 136 12.11 4.98 -17.56
CA PRO A 136 13.21 4.14 -18.02
C PRO A 136 14.50 4.61 -17.34
N LEU A 137 15.14 3.72 -16.57
CA LEU A 137 16.39 3.97 -15.87
C LEU A 137 17.49 3.12 -16.49
N GLU A 138 18.60 3.74 -16.81
CA GLU A 138 19.88 3.06 -17.04
C GLU A 138 20.60 2.98 -15.70
N ILE A 139 20.75 1.76 -15.18
CA ILE A 139 21.45 1.51 -13.92
C ILE A 139 22.81 0.90 -14.26
N GLU A 140 23.88 1.66 -14.07
CA GLU A 140 25.26 1.18 -14.13
C GLU A 140 25.70 0.83 -12.71
N GLY A 141 26.02 -0.44 -12.45
CA GLY A 141 26.59 -0.88 -11.17
C GLY A 141 28.02 -1.37 -11.36
N ALA A 142 28.97 -0.78 -10.65
CA ALA A 142 30.32 -1.34 -10.55
C ALA A 142 30.53 -1.98 -9.17
N ILE A 143 30.89 -3.25 -9.16
CA ILE A 143 31.33 -3.96 -7.95
C ILE A 143 32.83 -3.78 -7.85
N ARG A 144 33.31 -3.14 -6.79
CA ARG A 144 34.75 -3.02 -6.55
C ARG A 144 35.34 -4.42 -6.26
N PRO A 145 36.30 -4.94 -7.04
CA PRO A 145 36.79 -6.33 -6.88
C PRO A 145 37.41 -6.67 -5.51
N ALA A 146 37.81 -5.68 -4.71
CA ALA A 146 38.25 -5.89 -3.33
C ALA A 146 37.19 -6.55 -2.43
N LEU A 147 35.96 -6.72 -2.94
CA LEU A 147 34.81 -7.32 -2.29
C LEU A 147 34.62 -8.81 -2.64
N LEU A 148 35.34 -9.35 -3.63
CA LEU A 148 35.29 -10.77 -3.99
C LEU A 148 36.38 -11.60 -3.30
N VAL A 149 37.43 -10.95 -2.80
CA VAL A 149 38.58 -11.65 -2.19
C VAL A 149 38.45 -11.62 -0.69
N GLY A 150 37.83 -12.66 -0.12
CA GLY A 150 37.96 -12.93 1.31
C GLY A 150 36.91 -13.84 1.95
N SER A 151 36.78 -15.10 1.52
CA SER A 151 36.52 -16.23 2.42
C SER A 151 36.58 -17.56 1.67
N ASP A 152 37.78 -17.97 1.25
CA ASP A 152 38.06 -19.38 0.94
C ASP A 152 39.48 -19.72 1.40
N ARG A 153 39.71 -19.47 2.69
CA ARG A 153 40.98 -19.77 3.36
C ARG A 153 40.79 -20.94 4.34
N ASP A 154 40.02 -21.95 3.94
CA ASP A 154 39.84 -23.21 4.71
C ASP A 154 39.80 -24.49 3.85
N ILE A 155 39.96 -24.43 2.50
CA ILE A 155 39.89 -25.65 1.65
C ILE A 155 41.27 -26.27 1.35
N LEU A 156 42.40 -25.62 1.70
CA LEU A 156 43.74 -26.10 1.32
C LEU A 156 44.59 -26.72 2.47
N GLU A 157 44.00 -27.14 3.59
CA GLU A 157 44.71 -27.89 4.65
C GLU A 157 44.20 -29.31 4.91
N SER A 158 43.40 -29.90 4.02
CA SER A 158 42.91 -31.30 4.17
C SER A 158 43.41 -32.29 3.10
N CYS A 159 44.53 -31.99 2.44
CA CYS A 159 45.22 -32.97 1.59
C CYS A 159 46.72 -32.97 1.93
N ALA A 160 47.02 -33.42 3.15
CA ALA A 160 48.32 -33.97 3.53
C ALA A 160 48.14 -35.45 3.84
#